data_AF-A0A1C5J8W7-F1
#
_entry.id   AF-A0A1C5J8W7-F1
#
_cell.length_a   1.000
_cell.length_b   1.000
_cell.length_c   1.000
_cell.angle_alpha   90.00
_cell.angle_beta   90.00
_cell.angle_gamma   90.00
#
_symmetry.space_group_name_H-M   'P 1'
#
loop_
_entity.id
_entity.type
_entity.pdbx_description
1 polymer ?
#
loop_
_entity_poly.entity_id
_entity_poly.type
_entity_poly.pdbx_seq_one_letter_code
_entity_poly.pdbx_strand_id
1 'polypeptide(L)'
;MNRDLALRGWYVNLDWTYDTTGYQAKPWSVISQRIDAYTVPGAILVMHVSAPSTDPGYLQAIIDRLRGMGYGFASPYRAVTVGGIRSKYLSLGGPSSAFGAPVTAEMVATTSGTAVQWFQRGRIYWRSGVGTYYVFGGILTKYRSLGTVTSFLGFPLGDEQAGAGGGRYQHFQGGSIYWSTATGAHTVNGGIRTKWTALGAEAGFLGYPVSDEVAVTGGRASQFQGGNVYWSSTTGAHEVHGLILSRYLSLGGTGSRLGLPTTDEYAVTGGRRSDFQHGAIVLDSATGTTRVIYT
;
A
#
# COMPACT_ATOMS: atom_id res chain seq x y z
N MET A 1 -37.13 30.36 -9.72
CA MET A 1 -36.14 30.98 -10.62
C MET A 1 -35.60 32.25 -9.96
N ASN A 2 -34.34 32.24 -9.54
CA ASN A 2 -33.67 33.45 -9.04
C ASN A 2 -33.57 34.43 -10.21
N ARG A 3 -34.47 35.42 -10.24
CA ARG A 3 -34.65 36.41 -11.32
C ARG A 3 -33.36 37.21 -11.62
N ASP A 4 -32.44 37.24 -10.66
CA ASP A 4 -31.10 37.83 -10.68
C ASP A 4 -30.14 37.19 -11.70
N LEU A 5 -30.10 35.85 -11.82
CA LEU A 5 -29.03 35.15 -12.53
C LEU A 5 -29.29 35.05 -14.04
N ALA A 6 -30.56 34.90 -14.41
CA ALA A 6 -30.99 34.87 -15.81
C ALA A 6 -30.81 36.23 -16.51
N LEU A 7 -30.90 37.34 -15.75
CA LEU A 7 -30.61 38.69 -16.26
C LEU A 7 -29.11 38.92 -16.52
N ARG A 8 -28.24 38.01 -16.07
CA ARG A 8 -26.77 38.11 -16.19
C ARG A 8 -26.16 37.06 -17.13
N GLY A 9 -26.97 36.34 -17.91
CA GLY A 9 -26.50 35.48 -18.99
C GLY A 9 -25.91 34.12 -18.58
N TRP A 10 -26.16 33.67 -17.35
CA TRP A 10 -25.71 32.36 -16.88
C TRP A 10 -26.76 31.28 -17.16
N TYR A 11 -26.37 30.24 -17.91
CA TYR A 11 -27.24 29.11 -18.32
C TYR A 11 -27.08 27.85 -17.45
N VAL A 12 -26.30 27.92 -16.37
CA VAL A 12 -26.22 26.85 -15.38
C VAL A 12 -27.23 27.13 -14.29
N ASN A 13 -28.38 26.42 -14.31
CA ASN A 13 -29.30 26.41 -13.19
C ASN A 13 -28.67 25.61 -12.04
N LEU A 14 -27.95 26.34 -11.18
CA LEU A 14 -27.67 25.91 -9.82
C LEU A 14 -28.92 26.24 -9.00
N ASP A 15 -29.80 25.25 -8.82
CA ASP A 15 -30.86 25.38 -7.81
C ASP A 15 -30.21 25.23 -6.45
N TRP A 16 -29.77 26.36 -5.89
CA TRP A 16 -29.28 26.42 -4.54
C TRP A 16 -30.44 26.18 -3.58
N THR A 17 -30.28 25.10 -2.81
CA THR A 17 -31.01 24.71 -1.59
C THR A 17 -32.30 23.90 -1.79
N TYR A 18 -32.16 22.57 -1.80
CA TYR A 18 -33.05 21.73 -0.98
C TYR A 18 -32.45 21.72 0.44
N ASP A 19 -32.56 22.84 1.14
CA ASP A 19 -32.23 22.90 2.56
C ASP A 19 -33.44 22.38 3.33
N THR A 20 -33.25 21.27 4.03
CA THR A 20 -34.29 20.65 4.88
C THR A 20 -34.55 21.43 6.17
N THR A 21 -33.88 22.58 6.36
CA THR A 21 -34.30 23.59 7.34
C THR A 21 -35.38 24.53 6.77
N GLY A 22 -35.58 24.57 5.45
CA GLY A 22 -36.53 25.46 4.77
C GLY A 22 -37.95 24.90 4.60
N TYR A 23 -38.18 23.60 4.83
CA TYR A 23 -39.48 22.97 4.59
C TYR A 23 -40.39 22.88 5.81
N GLN A 24 -39.97 23.32 7.00
CA GLN A 24 -40.85 23.56 8.17
C GLN A 24 -41.92 22.47 8.41
N ALA A 25 -41.57 21.18 8.26
CA ALA A 25 -42.50 20.05 8.40
C ALA A 25 -43.73 20.05 7.45
N LYS A 26 -43.60 20.60 6.22
CA LYS A 26 -44.68 20.54 5.22
C LYS A 26 -44.99 19.08 4.80
N PRO A 27 -46.25 18.77 4.44
CA PRO A 27 -46.61 17.43 3.99
C PRO A 27 -46.00 17.09 2.63
N TRP A 28 -45.80 15.79 2.36
CA TRP A 28 -45.21 15.27 1.11
C TRP A 28 -45.83 15.85 -0.16
N SER A 29 -47.15 16.03 -0.19
CA SER A 29 -47.87 16.59 -1.35
C SER A 29 -47.39 17.98 -1.77
N VAL A 30 -47.00 18.81 -0.79
CA VAL A 30 -46.47 20.16 -1.04
C VAL A 30 -45.01 20.08 -1.51
N ILE A 31 -44.26 19.11 -0.97
CA ILE A 31 -42.85 18.89 -1.33
C ILE A 31 -42.74 18.38 -2.77
N SER A 32 -43.51 17.35 -3.14
CA SER A 32 -43.47 16.74 -4.48
C SER A 32 -43.95 17.69 -5.57
N GLN A 33 -45.01 18.47 -5.32
CA GLN A 33 -45.52 19.46 -6.29
C GLN A 33 -44.46 20.53 -6.61
N ARG A 34 -43.66 20.93 -5.63
CA ARG A 34 -42.56 21.88 -5.86
C ARG A 34 -41.41 21.26 -6.65
N ILE A 35 -41.05 20.01 -6.37
CA ILE A 35 -40.05 19.28 -7.15
C ILE A 35 -40.44 19.28 -8.62
N ASP A 36 -41.69 18.91 -8.92
CA ASP A 36 -42.20 18.86 -10.28
C ASP A 36 -42.26 20.24 -10.95
N ALA A 37 -42.63 21.28 -10.20
CA ALA A 37 -42.79 22.63 -10.74
C ALA A 37 -41.48 23.36 -11.03
N TYR A 38 -40.42 23.10 -10.24
CA TYR A 38 -39.20 23.89 -10.28
C TYR A 38 -37.98 23.16 -10.84
N THR A 39 -38.02 21.83 -10.96
CA THR A 39 -36.90 21.05 -11.49
C THR A 39 -36.95 20.98 -13.02
N VAL A 40 -36.01 21.64 -13.68
CA VAL A 40 -35.95 21.71 -15.16
C VAL A 40 -34.87 20.80 -15.75
N PRO A 41 -35.14 20.05 -16.84
CA PRO A 41 -34.15 19.16 -17.45
C PRO A 41 -32.78 19.82 -17.67
N GLY A 42 -31.73 19.17 -17.18
CA GLY A 42 -30.35 19.69 -17.25
C GLY A 42 -29.90 20.52 -16.04
N ALA A 43 -30.75 20.75 -15.04
CA ALA A 43 -30.35 21.40 -13.78
C ALA A 43 -29.37 20.54 -12.97
N ILE A 44 -28.44 21.21 -12.27
CA ILE A 44 -27.58 20.58 -11.25
C ILE A 44 -28.20 20.87 -9.89
N LEU A 45 -28.60 19.80 -9.18
CA LEU A 45 -29.25 19.88 -7.88
C LEU A 45 -28.22 19.67 -6.75
N VAL A 46 -28.12 20.63 -5.83
CA VAL A 46 -27.28 20.50 -4.62
C VAL A 46 -28.19 20.36 -3.40
N MET A 47 -28.09 19.21 -2.73
CA MET A 47 -28.85 18.90 -1.53
C MET A 47 -27.94 18.93 -0.30
N HIS A 48 -28.38 19.59 0.78
CA HIS A 48 -27.65 19.65 2.04
C HIS A 48 -28.56 19.20 3.18
N VAL A 49 -28.08 18.26 3.99
CA VAL A 49 -28.78 17.78 5.19
C VAL A 49 -27.90 18.12 6.38
N SER A 50 -28.35 19.07 7.20
CA SER A 50 -27.66 19.49 8.42
C SER A 50 -28.28 18.79 9.65
N ALA A 51 -27.54 18.71 10.76
CA ALA A 51 -28.03 18.10 12.00
C ALA A 51 -29.37 18.65 12.55
N PRO A 52 -29.75 19.93 12.31
CA PRO A 52 -31.08 20.46 12.65
C PRO A 52 -32.23 20.06 11.69
N SER A 53 -31.97 19.26 10.67
CA SER A 53 -32.99 18.86 9.69
C SER A 53 -34.15 18.12 10.35
N THR A 54 -35.38 18.54 10.07
CA THR A 54 -36.62 17.88 10.53
C THR A 54 -37.26 16.97 9.46
N ASP A 55 -36.61 16.85 8.28
CA ASP A 55 -37.13 16.11 7.12
C ASP A 55 -36.46 14.74 6.79
N PRO A 56 -35.72 14.05 7.68
CA PRO A 56 -35.05 12.80 7.28
C PRO A 56 -36.03 11.72 6.78
N GLY A 57 -37.31 11.80 7.16
CA GLY A 57 -38.37 10.89 6.68
C GLY A 57 -38.73 11.03 5.20
N TYR A 58 -38.51 12.18 4.56
CA TYR A 58 -38.89 12.41 3.15
C TYR A 58 -37.72 12.40 2.18
N LEU A 59 -36.47 12.42 2.66
CA LEU A 59 -35.28 12.48 1.82
C LEU A 59 -35.26 11.37 0.74
N GLN A 60 -35.61 10.15 1.13
CA GLN A 60 -35.65 9.02 0.19
C GLN A 60 -36.72 9.21 -0.90
N ALA A 61 -37.92 9.69 -0.53
CA ALA A 61 -38.99 9.96 -1.47
C ALA A 61 -38.63 11.09 -2.46
N ILE A 62 -37.93 12.13 -1.99
CA ILE A 62 -37.39 13.21 -2.84
C ILE A 62 -36.42 12.64 -3.89
N ILE A 63 -35.47 11.81 -3.45
CA ILE A 63 -34.48 11.16 -4.34
C ILE A 63 -35.17 10.29 -5.39
N ASP A 64 -36.14 9.47 -4.98
CA ASP A 64 -36.82 8.54 -5.89
C ASP A 64 -37.70 9.27 -6.91
N ARG A 65 -38.37 10.37 -6.51
CA ARG A 65 -39.12 11.23 -7.44
C ARG A 65 -38.20 11.82 -8.52
N LEU A 66 -37.06 12.35 -8.11
CA LEU A 66 -36.09 12.97 -9.02
C LEU A 66 -35.41 11.94 -9.94
N ARG A 67 -35.14 10.72 -9.46
CA ARG A 67 -34.73 9.61 -10.34
C ARG A 67 -35.79 9.26 -11.38
N GLY A 68 -37.07 9.28 -10.98
CA GLY A 68 -38.20 9.13 -11.91
C GLY A 68 -38.26 10.23 -12.98
N MET A 69 -37.72 11.41 -12.71
CA MET A 69 -37.56 12.51 -13.66
C MET A 69 -36.27 12.44 -14.49
N GLY A 70 -35.48 11.36 -14.36
CA GLY A 70 -34.25 11.14 -15.12
C GLY A 70 -32.98 11.73 -14.50
N TYR A 71 -33.02 12.21 -13.26
CA TYR A 71 -31.85 12.77 -12.58
C TYR A 71 -30.97 11.69 -11.96
N GLY A 72 -29.66 11.81 -12.18
CA GLY A 72 -28.64 11.07 -11.45
C GLY A 72 -28.23 11.81 -10.17
N PHE A 73 -28.05 11.08 -9.08
CA PHE A 73 -27.50 11.63 -7.83
C PHE A 73 -26.08 11.12 -7.63
N ALA A 74 -25.15 12.05 -7.47
CA ALA A 74 -23.80 11.78 -7.00
C ALA A 74 -23.52 12.68 -5.79
N SER A 75 -22.85 12.15 -4.77
CA SER A 75 -22.21 13.04 -3.80
C SER A 75 -21.20 13.90 -4.56
N PRO A 76 -21.18 15.23 -4.39
CA PRO A 76 -20.18 16.09 -5.03
C PRO A 76 -18.76 15.74 -4.57
N TYR A 77 -18.64 14.97 -3.49
CA TYR A 77 -17.40 14.30 -3.12
C TYR A 77 -17.26 13.04 -3.95
N ARG A 78 -16.21 12.99 -4.76
CA ARG A 78 -15.70 11.86 -5.56
C ARG A 78 -15.34 10.64 -4.68
N ALA A 79 -16.32 10.10 -3.96
CA ALA A 79 -16.16 9.33 -2.73
C ALA A 79 -17.07 8.09 -2.68
N VAL A 80 -17.56 7.64 -3.83
CA VAL A 80 -18.41 6.44 -3.89
C VAL A 80 -17.51 5.22 -3.71
N THR A 81 -17.26 4.88 -2.45
CA THR A 81 -16.73 3.57 -2.05
C THR A 81 -17.84 2.55 -2.29
N VAL A 82 -17.62 1.52 -3.10
CA VAL A 82 -18.60 0.44 -3.34
C VAL A 82 -17.99 -0.94 -3.12
N GLY A 83 -18.82 -1.97 -3.17
CA GLY A 83 -18.39 -3.38 -3.13
C GLY A 83 -17.44 -3.70 -1.98
N GLY A 84 -16.43 -4.52 -2.29
CA GLY A 84 -15.43 -4.98 -1.32
C GLY A 84 -14.62 -3.83 -0.70
N ILE A 85 -14.29 -2.80 -1.50
CA ILE A 85 -13.56 -1.62 -1.02
C ILE A 85 -14.36 -0.86 0.04
N ARG A 86 -15.67 -0.65 -0.18
CA ARG A 86 -16.57 -0.06 0.83
C ARG A 86 -16.61 -0.86 2.10
N SER A 87 -16.85 -2.17 1.98
CA SER A 87 -16.95 -3.05 3.15
C SER A 87 -15.67 -3.00 3.98
N LYS A 88 -14.51 -3.02 3.32
CA LYS A 88 -13.20 -2.89 3.97
C LYS A 88 -13.00 -1.53 4.63
N TYR A 89 -13.32 -0.44 3.92
CA TYR A 89 -13.18 0.91 4.47
C TYR A 89 -14.06 1.11 5.71
N LEU A 90 -15.31 0.64 5.68
CA LEU A 90 -16.22 0.71 6.82
C LEU A 90 -15.76 -0.18 7.98
N SER A 91 -15.21 -1.37 7.72
CA SER A 91 -14.67 -2.22 8.79
C SER A 91 -13.46 -1.61 9.50
N LEU A 92 -12.77 -0.66 8.86
CA LEU A 92 -11.67 0.10 9.44
C LEU A 92 -12.14 1.35 10.21
N GLY A 93 -13.44 1.62 10.28
CA GLY A 93 -14.02 2.81 10.91
C GLY A 93 -14.38 3.95 9.95
N GLY A 94 -14.30 3.71 8.64
CA GLY A 94 -14.76 4.66 7.62
C GLY A 94 -14.08 6.03 7.74
N PRO A 95 -14.83 7.15 7.71
CA PRO A 95 -14.26 8.50 7.83
C PRO A 95 -13.42 8.75 9.08
N SER A 96 -13.70 8.04 10.18
CA SER A 96 -12.97 8.15 11.44
C SER A 96 -11.71 7.27 11.49
N SER A 97 -11.47 6.46 10.45
CA SER A 97 -10.29 5.61 10.36
C SER A 97 -9.01 6.43 10.11
N ALA A 98 -7.86 5.80 10.33
CA ALA A 98 -6.56 6.38 9.99
C ALA A 98 -6.40 6.71 8.49
N PHE A 99 -7.24 6.14 7.61
CA PHE A 99 -7.21 6.39 6.17
C PHE A 99 -7.72 7.80 5.81
N GLY A 100 -8.61 8.35 6.64
CA GLY A 100 -9.34 9.58 6.35
C GLY A 100 -10.29 9.43 5.17
N ALA A 101 -10.80 10.56 4.67
CA ALA A 101 -11.80 10.57 3.62
C ALA A 101 -11.28 9.98 2.29
N PRO A 102 -12.15 9.35 1.48
CA PRO A 102 -11.83 9.00 0.10
C PRO A 102 -11.52 10.24 -0.73
N VAL A 103 -10.53 10.14 -1.60
CA VAL A 103 -10.02 11.20 -2.49
C VAL A 103 -10.45 10.94 -3.94
N THR A 104 -10.62 9.67 -4.31
CA THR A 104 -11.08 9.24 -5.64
C THR A 104 -12.32 8.36 -5.50
N ALA A 105 -13.06 8.22 -6.60
CA ALA A 105 -13.96 7.07 -6.76
C ALA A 105 -13.13 5.78 -6.82
N GLU A 106 -13.81 4.63 -6.81
CA GLU A 106 -13.19 3.37 -7.19
C GLU A 106 -12.74 3.44 -8.66
N MET A 107 -11.47 3.10 -8.90
CA MET A 107 -10.82 3.17 -10.20
C MET A 107 -10.31 1.79 -10.59
N VAL A 108 -10.26 1.50 -11.88
CA VAL A 108 -9.55 0.32 -12.39
C VAL A 108 -8.07 0.47 -12.07
N ALA A 109 -7.48 -0.50 -11.37
CA ALA A 109 -6.07 -0.47 -10.98
C ALA A 109 -5.16 -1.10 -12.05
N THR A 110 -5.64 -2.15 -12.71
CA THR A 110 -5.06 -2.79 -13.92
C THR A 110 -6.18 -3.41 -14.75
N THR A 111 -5.93 -3.69 -16.04
CA THR A 111 -6.89 -4.26 -17.00
C THR A 111 -7.41 -5.67 -16.68
N SER A 112 -6.96 -6.30 -15.59
CA SER A 112 -7.30 -7.69 -15.21
C SER A 112 -8.16 -7.79 -13.94
N GLY A 113 -9.24 -7.02 -13.86
CA GLY A 113 -10.24 -7.17 -12.79
C GLY A 113 -9.74 -6.73 -11.41
N THR A 114 -8.87 -5.72 -11.37
CA THR A 114 -8.41 -5.08 -10.14
C THR A 114 -8.97 -3.66 -10.05
N ALA A 115 -9.35 -3.28 -8.84
CA ALA A 115 -9.80 -1.93 -8.53
C ALA A 115 -9.00 -1.35 -7.37
N VAL A 116 -8.94 -0.04 -7.31
CA VAL A 116 -8.31 0.71 -6.23
C VAL A 116 -9.12 1.95 -5.92
N GLN A 117 -9.18 2.31 -4.65
CA GLN A 117 -9.63 3.62 -4.23
C GLN A 117 -8.57 4.30 -3.38
N TRP A 118 -8.38 5.60 -3.60
CA TRP A 118 -7.43 6.39 -2.86
C TRP A 118 -8.14 7.12 -1.72
N PHE A 119 -7.54 7.07 -0.55
CA PHE A 119 -7.94 7.82 0.64
C PHE A 119 -6.83 8.82 0.97
N GLN A 120 -7.10 9.77 1.86
CA GLN A 120 -6.13 10.80 2.24
C GLN A 120 -4.76 10.21 2.60
N ARG A 121 -4.76 9.12 3.38
CA ARG A 121 -3.53 8.53 3.93
C ARG A 121 -3.24 7.09 3.52
N GLY A 122 -4.18 6.43 2.84
CA GLY A 122 -4.07 5.02 2.47
C GLY A 122 -4.74 4.68 1.15
N ARG A 123 -4.49 3.48 0.62
CA ARG A 123 -5.11 2.93 -0.61
C ARG A 123 -5.78 1.62 -0.23
N ILE A 124 -6.95 1.35 -0.78
CA ILE A 124 -7.60 0.04 -0.65
C ILE A 124 -7.73 -0.55 -2.04
N TYR A 125 -7.23 -1.77 -2.20
CA TYR A 125 -7.23 -2.51 -3.45
C TYR A 125 -8.22 -3.67 -3.36
N TRP A 126 -8.92 -3.94 -4.45
CA TRP A 126 -9.79 -5.10 -4.61
C TRP A 126 -9.41 -5.85 -5.88
N ARG A 127 -9.48 -7.18 -5.83
CA ARG A 127 -9.32 -8.04 -7.01
C ARG A 127 -10.26 -9.22 -6.94
N SER A 128 -10.98 -9.45 -8.04
CA SER A 128 -11.86 -10.60 -8.19
C SER A 128 -11.10 -11.92 -7.96
N GLY A 129 -11.66 -12.80 -7.14
CA GLY A 129 -11.06 -14.09 -6.79
C GLY A 129 -9.84 -14.03 -5.85
N VAL A 130 -9.39 -12.85 -5.44
CA VAL A 130 -8.23 -12.70 -4.52
C VAL A 130 -8.65 -12.06 -3.20
N GLY A 131 -9.27 -10.87 -3.22
CA GLY A 131 -9.72 -10.22 -1.99
C GLY A 131 -9.61 -8.71 -1.98
N THR A 132 -9.82 -8.11 -0.80
CA THR A 132 -9.72 -6.67 -0.56
C THR A 132 -8.69 -6.37 0.53
N TYR A 133 -7.65 -5.64 0.18
CA TYR A 133 -6.55 -5.33 1.09
C TYR A 133 -6.14 -3.88 1.02
N TYR A 134 -5.77 -3.32 2.17
CA TYR A 134 -5.29 -1.96 2.24
C TYR A 134 -3.76 -1.88 2.21
N VAL A 135 -3.22 -0.74 1.77
CA VAL A 135 -1.81 -0.40 1.91
C VAL A 135 -1.74 1.01 2.50
N PHE A 136 -0.95 1.20 3.57
CA PHE A 136 -0.90 2.43 4.36
C PHE A 136 0.54 2.80 4.76
N GLY A 137 0.74 4.03 5.26
CA GLY A 137 1.97 4.44 5.95
C GLY A 137 3.25 4.31 5.12
N GLY A 138 4.36 3.95 5.78
CA GLY A 138 5.67 3.79 5.15
C GLY A 138 5.70 2.72 4.05
N ILE A 139 4.93 1.64 4.23
CA ILE A 139 4.76 0.60 3.21
C ILE A 139 4.10 1.17 1.96
N LEU A 140 3.04 1.96 2.09
CA LEU A 140 2.41 2.63 0.95
C LEU A 140 3.37 3.59 0.25
N THR A 141 4.15 4.37 1.01
CA THR A 141 5.16 5.26 0.43
C THR A 141 6.14 4.48 -0.45
N LYS A 142 6.65 3.35 0.04
CA LYS A 142 7.53 2.48 -0.75
C LYS A 142 6.83 1.87 -1.95
N TYR A 143 5.66 1.27 -1.76
CA TYR A 143 4.89 0.65 -2.83
C TYR A 143 4.55 1.63 -3.97
N ARG A 144 4.22 2.89 -3.63
CA ARG A 144 4.01 3.96 -4.61
C ARG A 144 5.27 4.32 -5.38
N SER A 145 6.42 4.40 -4.71
CA SER A 145 7.70 4.69 -5.38
C SER A 145 8.07 3.65 -6.46
N LEU A 146 7.52 2.43 -6.34
CA LEU A 146 7.77 1.34 -7.28
C LEU A 146 6.76 1.29 -8.44
N GLY A 147 5.69 2.10 -8.40
CA GLY A 147 4.60 2.05 -9.39
C GLY A 147 3.38 1.23 -8.93
N THR A 148 3.28 0.88 -7.65
CA THR A 148 2.13 0.16 -7.06
C THR A 148 1.86 -1.19 -7.73
N VAL A 149 0.60 -1.49 -8.07
CA VAL A 149 0.17 -2.78 -8.63
C VAL A 149 0.76 -3.08 -10.01
N THR A 150 1.28 -2.05 -10.68
CA THR A 150 1.98 -2.20 -11.96
C THR A 150 3.47 -2.55 -11.81
N SER A 151 4.00 -2.48 -10.59
CA SER A 151 5.37 -2.88 -10.27
C SER A 151 5.54 -4.40 -10.22
N PHE A 152 6.78 -4.86 -10.10
CA PHE A 152 7.10 -6.28 -9.93
C PHE A 152 6.45 -6.90 -8.68
N LEU A 153 6.08 -6.11 -7.67
CA LEU A 153 5.38 -6.62 -6.48
C LEU A 153 3.95 -7.07 -6.80
N GLY A 154 3.28 -6.43 -7.76
CA GLY A 154 1.89 -6.74 -8.07
C GLY A 154 0.93 -6.50 -6.90
N PHE A 155 -0.18 -7.22 -6.89
CA PHE A 155 -1.30 -7.00 -5.96
C PHE A 155 -0.95 -7.38 -4.51
N PRO A 156 -1.46 -6.65 -3.48
CA PRO A 156 -1.31 -7.07 -2.08
C PRO A 156 -2.04 -8.39 -1.80
N LEU A 157 -1.44 -9.29 -1.03
CA LEU A 157 -2.01 -10.61 -0.68
C LEU A 157 -2.61 -10.69 0.73
N GLY A 158 -2.51 -9.59 1.47
CA GLY A 158 -2.95 -9.46 2.85
C GLY A 158 -2.90 -7.99 3.25
N ASP A 159 -3.51 -7.65 4.38
CA ASP A 159 -3.28 -6.35 5.02
C ASP A 159 -1.88 -6.28 5.64
N GLU A 160 -1.50 -5.09 6.11
CA GLU A 160 -0.30 -4.92 6.93
C GLU A 160 -0.37 -5.76 8.21
N GLN A 161 0.74 -6.45 8.53
CA GLN A 161 0.90 -7.30 9.71
C GLN A 161 1.99 -6.74 10.63
N ALA A 162 1.88 -7.05 11.92
CA ALA A 162 2.91 -6.75 12.90
C ALA A 162 4.14 -7.64 12.70
N GLY A 163 5.33 -7.03 12.66
CA GLY A 163 6.62 -7.73 12.68
C GLY A 163 7.34 -7.55 14.02
N ALA A 164 8.50 -8.20 14.16
CA ALA A 164 9.33 -8.10 15.37
C ALA A 164 9.74 -6.65 15.71
N GLY A 165 9.97 -6.35 16.99
CA GLY A 165 10.51 -5.05 17.42
C GLY A 165 9.64 -3.83 17.09
N GLY A 166 8.34 -4.03 16.89
CA GLY A 166 7.39 -2.94 16.57
C GLY A 166 7.34 -2.53 15.10
N GLY A 167 8.05 -3.23 14.21
CA GLY A 167 7.92 -3.01 12.78
C GLY A 167 6.64 -3.61 12.19
N ARG A 168 6.53 -3.49 10.87
CA ARG A 168 5.36 -3.85 10.08
C ARG A 168 5.80 -4.47 8.77
N TYR A 169 4.99 -5.35 8.20
CA TYR A 169 5.24 -5.87 6.86
C TYR A 169 3.95 -6.15 6.13
N GLN A 170 4.05 -6.27 4.81
CA GLN A 170 2.94 -6.67 3.97
C GLN A 170 3.44 -7.53 2.82
N HIS A 171 2.68 -8.58 2.51
CA HIS A 171 2.96 -9.48 1.39
C HIS A 171 2.22 -9.05 0.13
N PHE A 172 2.93 -9.19 -0.99
CA PHE A 172 2.47 -8.92 -2.34
C PHE A 172 2.79 -10.14 -3.22
N GLN A 173 2.22 -10.20 -4.43
CA GLN A 173 2.44 -11.33 -5.34
C GLN A 173 3.91 -11.60 -5.64
N GLY A 174 4.70 -10.55 -5.86
CA GLY A 174 6.11 -10.64 -6.23
C GLY A 174 7.11 -10.50 -5.08
N GLY A 175 6.65 -10.36 -3.83
CA GLY A 175 7.54 -10.19 -2.68
C GLY A 175 6.86 -9.58 -1.46
N SER A 176 7.66 -9.03 -0.57
CA SER A 176 7.18 -8.33 0.63
C SER A 176 7.76 -6.93 0.70
N ILE A 177 7.06 -6.01 1.38
CA ILE A 177 7.67 -4.79 1.91
C ILE A 177 7.69 -4.92 3.43
N TYR A 178 8.86 -4.70 4.03
CA TYR A 178 9.05 -4.63 5.47
C TYR A 178 9.42 -3.20 5.86
N TRP A 179 8.89 -2.73 6.97
CA TRP A 179 9.13 -1.41 7.54
C TRP A 179 9.50 -1.52 9.02
N SER A 180 10.50 -0.75 9.43
CA SER A 180 10.76 -0.47 10.84
C SER A 180 11.08 1.02 11.02
N THR A 181 10.97 1.53 12.25
CA THR A 181 11.40 2.91 12.56
C THR A 181 12.87 3.13 12.25
N ALA A 182 13.71 2.11 12.45
CA ALA A 182 15.16 2.22 12.29
C ALA A 182 15.61 2.15 10.82
N THR A 183 14.92 1.35 10.00
CA THR A 183 15.39 1.06 8.63
C THR A 183 14.51 1.68 7.54
N GLY A 184 13.30 2.14 7.86
CA GLY A 184 12.34 2.54 6.83
C GLY A 184 11.79 1.33 6.07
N ALA A 185 11.14 1.58 4.92
CA ALA A 185 10.44 0.55 4.16
C ALA A 185 11.30 0.03 2.99
N HIS A 186 11.54 -1.28 2.96
CA HIS A 186 12.32 -1.96 1.93
C HIS A 186 11.63 -3.20 1.38
N THR A 187 11.85 -3.48 0.11
CA THR A 187 11.38 -4.71 -0.52
C THR A 187 12.31 -5.88 -0.24
N VAL A 188 11.74 -7.06 -0.01
CA VAL A 188 12.47 -8.33 -0.01
C VAL A 188 11.71 -9.29 -0.92
N ASN A 189 12.39 -9.89 -1.89
CA ASN A 189 11.77 -10.73 -2.91
C ASN A 189 12.68 -11.90 -3.35
N GLY A 190 12.15 -12.77 -4.22
CA GLY A 190 12.91 -13.85 -4.86
C GLY A 190 13.64 -14.82 -3.90
N GLY A 191 14.77 -15.35 -4.37
CA GLY A 191 15.60 -16.29 -3.60
C GLY A 191 16.17 -15.69 -2.32
N ILE A 192 16.43 -14.38 -2.30
CA ILE A 192 16.89 -13.66 -1.11
C ILE A 192 15.82 -13.70 -0.01
N ARG A 193 14.56 -13.39 -0.34
CA ARG A 193 13.43 -13.50 0.61
C ARG A 193 13.32 -14.93 1.15
N THR A 194 13.37 -15.93 0.28
CA THR A 194 13.29 -17.34 0.71
C THR A 194 14.37 -17.68 1.73
N LYS A 195 15.63 -17.32 1.47
CA LYS A 195 16.73 -17.54 2.44
C LYS A 195 16.52 -16.76 3.72
N TRP A 196 16.28 -15.46 3.65
CA TRP A 196 16.11 -14.62 4.83
C TRP A 196 14.93 -15.06 5.71
N THR A 197 13.80 -15.46 5.11
CA THR A 197 12.67 -16.04 5.85
C THR A 197 13.04 -17.36 6.52
N ALA A 198 13.81 -18.23 5.86
CA ALA A 198 14.30 -19.47 6.47
C ALA A 198 15.24 -19.22 7.67
N LEU A 199 15.89 -18.06 7.73
CA LEU A 199 16.74 -17.61 8.84
C LEU A 199 15.96 -16.88 9.95
N GLY A 200 14.62 -16.89 9.91
CA GLY A 200 13.76 -16.26 10.91
C GLY A 200 13.27 -14.85 10.53
N ALA A 201 13.47 -14.42 9.29
CA ALA A 201 13.05 -13.11 8.78
C ALA A 201 13.51 -11.96 9.70
N GLU A 202 12.64 -10.98 9.98
CA GLU A 202 12.96 -9.81 10.78
C GLU A 202 13.14 -10.11 12.27
N ALA A 203 12.71 -11.28 12.73
CA ALA A 203 12.96 -11.80 14.07
C ALA A 203 14.30 -12.56 14.19
N GLY A 204 14.90 -12.93 13.05
CA GLY A 204 16.18 -13.63 12.98
C GLY A 204 17.37 -12.70 13.20
N PHE A 205 18.57 -13.28 13.26
CA PHE A 205 19.81 -12.54 13.54
C PHE A 205 20.19 -11.49 12.47
N LEU A 206 19.65 -11.63 11.25
CA LEU A 206 19.84 -10.63 10.20
C LEU A 206 18.96 -9.39 10.41
N GLY A 207 17.84 -9.49 11.13
CA GLY A 207 16.94 -8.38 11.38
C GLY A 207 16.24 -7.84 10.13
N TYR A 208 15.81 -6.57 10.19
CA TYR A 208 15.10 -5.91 9.09
C TYR A 208 16.02 -5.61 7.89
N PRO A 209 15.47 -5.57 6.66
CA PRO A 209 16.20 -5.07 5.50
C PRO A 209 16.55 -3.58 5.68
N VAL A 210 17.74 -3.21 5.21
CA VAL A 210 18.23 -1.81 5.13
C VAL A 210 18.40 -1.32 3.68
N SER A 211 18.13 -2.20 2.72
CA SER A 211 18.15 -1.91 1.30
C SER A 211 17.12 -2.78 0.58
N ASP A 212 16.71 -2.35 -0.61
CA ASP A 212 16.05 -3.26 -1.54
C ASP A 212 17.08 -4.24 -2.13
N GLU A 213 16.62 -5.18 -2.96
CA GLU A 213 17.52 -5.97 -3.78
C GLU A 213 18.25 -5.09 -4.81
N VAL A 214 19.59 -5.15 -4.80
CA VAL A 214 20.47 -4.39 -5.70
C VAL A 214 21.32 -5.32 -6.55
N ALA A 215 21.72 -4.82 -7.71
CA ALA A 215 22.70 -5.48 -8.56
C ALA A 215 24.09 -5.46 -7.93
N VAL A 216 24.78 -6.59 -7.98
CA VAL A 216 26.19 -6.72 -7.60
C VAL A 216 26.93 -7.53 -8.67
N THR A 217 28.27 -7.51 -8.66
CA THR A 217 29.06 -8.33 -9.58
C THR A 217 28.65 -9.80 -9.48
N GLY A 218 28.24 -10.38 -10.62
CA GLY A 218 27.81 -11.78 -10.73
C GLY A 218 26.42 -12.10 -10.17
N GLY A 219 25.68 -11.15 -9.56
CA GLY A 219 24.41 -11.50 -8.91
C GLY A 219 23.58 -10.32 -8.37
N ARG A 220 22.88 -10.61 -7.30
CA ARG A 220 21.99 -9.71 -6.56
C ARG A 220 22.32 -9.76 -5.07
N ALA A 221 22.05 -8.69 -4.34
CA ALA A 221 22.19 -8.68 -2.89
C ALA A 221 21.12 -7.82 -2.23
N SER A 222 20.73 -8.18 -1.00
CA SER A 222 20.04 -7.29 -0.08
C SER A 222 20.84 -7.23 1.22
N GLN A 223 20.96 -6.02 1.73
CA GLN A 223 21.56 -5.74 3.02
C GLN A 223 20.46 -5.74 4.09
N PHE A 224 20.79 -6.31 5.24
CA PHE A 224 19.99 -6.37 6.45
C PHE A 224 20.80 -5.81 7.63
N GLN A 225 20.14 -5.52 8.75
CA GLN A 225 20.80 -4.95 9.92
C GLN A 225 21.99 -5.78 10.41
N GLY A 226 21.86 -7.11 10.38
CA GLY A 226 22.87 -8.05 10.89
C GLY A 226 23.81 -8.63 9.83
N GLY A 227 23.59 -8.39 8.53
CA GLY A 227 24.39 -8.98 7.47
C GLY A 227 23.79 -8.82 6.08
N ASN A 228 24.38 -9.47 5.09
CA ASN A 228 23.93 -9.39 3.70
C ASN A 228 23.53 -10.78 3.21
N VAL A 229 22.50 -10.85 2.37
CA VAL A 229 22.17 -12.06 1.61
C VAL A 229 22.45 -11.79 0.14
N TYR A 230 23.24 -12.66 -0.47
CA TYR A 230 23.63 -12.62 -1.88
C TYR A 230 22.94 -13.74 -2.63
N TRP A 231 22.56 -13.51 -3.89
CA TRP A 231 21.94 -14.53 -4.73
C TRP A 231 22.48 -14.48 -6.17
N SER A 232 22.67 -15.65 -6.75
CA SER A 232 22.79 -15.86 -8.19
C SER A 232 22.14 -17.18 -8.58
N SER A 233 21.88 -17.39 -9.88
CA SER A 233 21.42 -18.68 -10.38
C SER A 233 22.44 -19.80 -10.20
N THR A 234 23.73 -19.47 -10.08
CA THR A 234 24.82 -20.45 -9.97
C THR A 234 25.09 -20.86 -8.52
N THR A 235 25.10 -19.90 -7.61
CA THR A 235 25.43 -20.13 -6.19
C THR A 235 24.20 -20.37 -5.32
N GLY A 236 23.00 -19.95 -5.75
CA GLY A 236 21.86 -19.84 -4.85
C GLY A 236 21.99 -18.65 -3.90
N ALA A 237 21.09 -18.59 -2.91
CA ALA A 237 21.07 -17.52 -1.91
C ALA A 237 21.91 -17.91 -0.69
N HIS A 238 22.85 -17.05 -0.29
CA HIS A 238 23.72 -17.24 0.86
C HIS A 238 23.89 -15.98 1.67
N GLU A 239 23.88 -16.13 2.99
CA GLU A 239 24.15 -15.02 3.92
C GLU A 239 25.64 -14.90 4.24
N VAL A 240 26.10 -13.67 4.48
CA VAL A 240 27.40 -13.39 5.09
C VAL A 240 27.18 -12.30 6.14
N HIS A 241 27.70 -12.48 7.36
CA HIS A 241 27.49 -11.54 8.47
C HIS A 241 28.77 -11.26 9.28
N GLY A 242 28.64 -10.36 10.25
CA GLY A 242 29.67 -10.09 11.27
C GLY A 242 31.06 -9.74 10.73
N LEU A 243 32.09 -10.32 11.35
CA LEU A 243 33.50 -10.06 11.01
C LEU A 243 33.88 -10.64 9.64
N ILE A 244 33.25 -11.74 9.22
CA ILE A 244 33.48 -12.31 7.89
C ILE A 244 32.95 -11.36 6.81
N LEU A 245 31.73 -10.83 6.98
CA LEU A 245 31.17 -9.82 6.06
C LEU A 245 32.06 -8.57 6.02
N SER A 246 32.48 -8.09 7.19
CA SER A 246 33.35 -6.90 7.29
C SER A 246 34.64 -7.11 6.49
N ARG A 247 35.28 -8.28 6.65
CA ARG A 247 36.46 -8.64 5.88
C ARG A 247 36.16 -8.74 4.38
N TYR A 248 35.08 -9.42 4.00
CA TYR A 248 34.67 -9.61 2.62
C TYR A 248 34.45 -8.27 1.90
N LEU A 249 33.73 -7.33 2.52
CA LEU A 249 33.53 -5.99 1.98
C LEU A 249 34.83 -5.19 1.88
N SER A 250 35.75 -5.32 2.85
CA SER A 250 37.08 -4.67 2.80
C SER A 250 37.95 -5.12 1.62
N LEU A 251 37.67 -6.31 1.07
CA LEU A 251 38.36 -6.86 -0.09
C LEU A 251 37.70 -6.47 -1.42
N GLY A 252 36.58 -5.74 -1.39
CA GLY A 252 35.79 -5.38 -2.57
C GLY A 252 34.52 -6.22 -2.76
N GLY A 253 34.14 -7.04 -1.78
CA GLY A 253 32.91 -7.85 -1.82
C GLY A 253 32.86 -8.78 -3.04
N THR A 254 31.72 -8.79 -3.74
CA THR A 254 31.51 -9.65 -4.91
C THR A 254 32.38 -9.27 -6.11
N GLY A 255 32.94 -8.06 -6.13
CA GLY A 255 33.93 -7.64 -7.14
C GLY A 255 35.36 -8.05 -6.80
N SER A 256 35.60 -8.65 -5.63
CA SER A 256 36.91 -9.14 -5.22
C SER A 256 37.26 -10.47 -5.90
N ARG A 257 38.51 -10.92 -5.74
CA ARG A 257 38.96 -12.23 -6.20
C ARG A 257 38.18 -13.41 -5.61
N LEU A 258 37.47 -13.23 -4.48
CA LEU A 258 36.66 -14.31 -3.88
C LEU A 258 35.40 -14.64 -4.68
N GLY A 259 34.80 -13.66 -5.36
CA GLY A 259 33.49 -13.81 -6.01
C GLY A 259 32.34 -13.94 -5.01
N LEU A 260 31.20 -14.47 -5.46
CA LEU A 260 29.99 -14.65 -4.64
C LEU A 260 30.18 -15.74 -3.56
N PRO A 261 29.44 -15.65 -2.42
CA PRO A 261 29.40 -16.74 -1.44
C PRO A 261 28.71 -17.99 -2.00
N THR A 262 29.20 -19.15 -1.60
CA THR A 262 28.68 -20.50 -1.93
C THR A 262 28.18 -21.26 -0.71
N THR A 263 28.35 -20.70 0.49
CA THR A 263 27.77 -21.20 1.73
C THR A 263 27.28 -20.04 2.57
N ASP A 264 26.34 -20.32 3.48
CA ASP A 264 26.14 -19.45 4.66
C ASP A 264 27.38 -19.55 5.56
N GLU A 265 27.46 -18.70 6.59
CA GLU A 265 28.52 -18.82 7.60
C GLU A 265 28.28 -20.05 8.50
N TYR A 266 29.23 -20.97 8.55
CA TYR A 266 29.14 -22.21 9.34
C TYR A 266 30.28 -22.35 10.36
N ALA A 267 30.04 -23.15 11.40
CA ALA A 267 31.02 -23.40 12.45
C ALA A 267 32.15 -24.32 11.97
N VAL A 268 33.38 -24.00 12.37
CA VAL A 268 34.58 -24.82 12.18
C VAL A 268 35.36 -24.89 13.50
N THR A 269 36.30 -25.83 13.64
CA THR A 269 37.17 -25.88 14.82
C THR A 269 37.89 -24.55 15.01
N GLY A 270 37.72 -23.92 16.19
CA GLY A 270 38.33 -22.63 16.52
C GLY A 270 37.57 -21.39 16.03
N GLY A 271 36.50 -21.53 15.23
CA GLY A 271 35.65 -20.39 14.90
C GLY A 271 34.62 -20.64 13.81
N ARG A 272 34.57 -19.77 12.80
CA ARG A 272 33.53 -19.78 11.75
C ARG A 272 34.12 -19.59 10.36
N ARG A 273 33.39 -20.01 9.33
CA ARG A 273 33.85 -19.96 7.93
C ARG A 273 32.70 -19.68 6.98
N SER A 274 32.97 -18.89 5.95
CA SER A 274 32.13 -18.80 4.74
C SER A 274 32.98 -19.13 3.52
N ASP A 275 32.40 -19.90 2.61
CA ASP A 275 33.02 -20.23 1.32
C ASP A 275 32.48 -19.33 0.22
N PHE A 276 33.34 -19.05 -0.75
CA PHE A 276 33.10 -18.22 -1.91
C PHE A 276 33.56 -18.96 -3.17
N GLN A 277 33.14 -18.48 -4.34
CA GLN A 277 33.45 -19.11 -5.64
C GLN A 277 34.93 -19.43 -5.84
N HIS A 278 35.84 -18.61 -5.31
CA HIS A 278 37.29 -18.74 -5.50
C HIS A 278 38.08 -18.69 -4.19
N GLY A 279 37.48 -19.09 -3.08
CA GLY A 279 38.16 -19.11 -1.80
C GLY A 279 37.25 -19.21 -0.58
N ALA A 280 37.80 -18.87 0.58
CA ALA A 280 37.10 -18.87 1.85
C ALA A 280 37.60 -17.74 2.74
N ILE A 281 36.75 -17.31 3.68
CA ILE A 281 37.17 -16.50 4.82
C ILE A 281 36.88 -17.30 6.08
N VAL A 282 37.90 -17.43 6.93
CA VAL A 282 37.82 -18.13 8.22
C VAL A 282 38.02 -17.11 9.33
N LEU A 283 37.08 -17.06 10.26
CA LEU A 283 37.15 -16.32 11.52
C LEU A 283 37.69 -17.24 12.61
N ASP A 284 38.71 -16.78 13.32
CA ASP A 284 39.14 -17.33 14.61
C ASP A 284 38.33 -16.64 15.72
N SER A 285 37.49 -17.40 16.43
CA SER A 285 36.59 -16.84 17.44
C SER A 285 37.28 -16.47 18.75
N ALA A 286 38.50 -16.96 19.00
CA ALA A 286 39.25 -16.63 20.20
C ALA A 286 39.93 -15.26 20.08
N THR A 287 40.39 -14.92 18.88
CA THR A 287 41.14 -13.69 18.59
C THR A 287 40.31 -12.64 17.85
N GLY A 288 39.19 -13.02 17.24
CA GLY A 288 38.39 -12.14 16.37
C GLY A 288 39.07 -11.83 15.03
N THR A 289 40.10 -12.58 14.65
CA THR A 289 40.86 -12.33 13.41
C THR A 289 40.34 -13.16 12.25
N THR A 290 40.37 -12.60 11.04
CA THR A 290 39.94 -13.30 9.82
C THR A 290 41.12 -13.63 8.92
N ARG A 291 41.16 -14.86 8.38
CA ARG A 291 42.12 -15.31 7.36
C ARG A 291 41.39 -15.58 6.05
N VAL A 292 41.95 -15.09 4.94
CA VAL A 292 41.46 -15.34 3.58
C VAL A 292 42.25 -16.49 2.98
N ILE A 293 41.57 -17.41 2.30
CA ILE A 293 42.16 -18.54 1.58
C ILE A 293 41.67 -18.43 0.13
N TYR A 294 42.57 -18.50 -0.85
CA TYR A 294 42.19 -18.55 -2.27
C TYR A 294 42.34 -19.96 -2.81
N THR A 295 41.51 -20.30 -3.80
CA THR A 295 41.58 -21.54 -4.59
C THR A 295 41.99 -21.25 -6.03
#